data_AF-A0A2G3DUS4-F1
#
_entry.id   AF-A0A2G3DUS4-F1
#
_cell.length_a   1.000
_cell.length_b   1.000
_cell.length_c   1.000
_cell.angle_alpha   90.00
_cell.angle_beta   90.00
_cell.angle_gamma   90.00
#
_symmetry.space_group_name_H-M   'P 1'
#
loop_
_entity.id
_entity.type
_entity.pdbx_description
1 polymer ?
#
loop_
_entity_poly.entity_id
_entity_poly.type
_entity_poly.pdbx_seq_one_letter_code
_entity_poly.pdbx_strand_id
1 'polypeptide(L)'
;MEYSEYYKHSIEHMENSPTYGRSKISISEEPENEELTPEIIKDFCSRLSGILPSEQSKAIISYQSYKMNENEEYSAEADNVYQLMPKKVVLSYDVLHPDLATLSIYFGSHTDPALRIFWRRLNNFYEEQSKNLANEEFDIPVFMINLLERENIGDIHSEEVNPDIYEVNIINPLICYLTRELPTDRAIKEYLGDEEVGGNVVKMLISLDTVNFIKRNDIDVCSIKASALLQATDEKYNTTQARDDLID
;
A
#
# COMPACT_ATOMS: atom_id res chain seq x y z
N MET A 1 35.03 17.26 -27.19
CA MET A 1 34.16 17.55 -28.35
C MET A 1 33.53 16.23 -28.78
N GLU A 2 32.67 15.65 -27.91
CA GLU A 2 32.21 14.24 -28.04
C GLU A 2 30.87 13.98 -27.30
N TYR A 3 30.02 14.99 -27.12
CA TYR A 3 28.68 14.87 -26.49
C TYR A 3 27.52 14.99 -27.51
N SER A 4 27.85 15.16 -28.79
CA SER A 4 26.88 15.42 -29.87
C SER A 4 26.24 14.14 -30.43
N GLU A 5 26.94 13.00 -30.36
CA GLU A 5 26.45 11.76 -31.00
C GLU A 5 25.44 10.99 -30.12
N TYR A 6 25.52 11.09 -28.79
CA TYR A 6 24.54 10.48 -27.88
C TYR A 6 23.15 11.11 -28.02
N TYR A 7 23.07 12.43 -28.27
CA TYR A 7 21.82 13.15 -28.49
C TYR A 7 21.18 12.83 -29.85
N LYS A 8 21.97 12.52 -30.88
CA LYS A 8 21.41 12.11 -32.18
C LYS A 8 20.80 10.71 -32.13
N HIS A 9 21.43 9.77 -31.44
CA HIS A 9 20.91 8.41 -31.33
C HIS A 9 19.62 8.30 -30.52
N SER A 10 19.40 9.21 -29.57
CA SER A 10 18.19 9.23 -28.73
C SER A 10 17.01 9.97 -29.39
N ILE A 11 17.27 10.89 -30.32
CA ILE A 11 16.22 11.57 -31.11
C ILE A 11 15.76 10.71 -32.30
N GLU A 12 16.67 10.00 -32.98
CA GLU A 12 16.29 9.13 -34.11
C GLU A 12 15.45 7.91 -33.69
N HIS A 13 15.51 7.49 -32.42
CA HIS A 13 14.60 6.46 -31.88
C HIS A 13 13.24 7.00 -31.41
N MET A 14 13.05 8.31 -31.31
CA MET A 14 11.74 8.91 -31.00
C MET A 14 10.87 9.09 -32.25
N GLU A 15 11.45 9.24 -33.45
CA GLU A 15 10.70 9.50 -34.68
C GLU A 15 9.94 8.29 -35.26
N ASN A 16 10.14 7.09 -34.72
CA ASN A 16 9.38 5.88 -35.08
C ASN A 16 8.50 5.34 -33.95
N SER A 17 8.16 6.18 -32.96
CA SER A 17 7.11 5.81 -32.01
C SER A 17 5.77 5.75 -32.74
N PRO A 18 5.04 4.62 -32.71
CA PRO A 18 3.73 4.58 -33.33
C PRO A 18 2.89 5.67 -32.69
N THR A 19 2.34 6.55 -33.52
CA THR A 19 1.35 7.54 -33.11
C THR A 19 0.15 6.74 -32.65
N TYR A 20 0.09 6.40 -31.36
CA TYR A 20 -1.11 5.87 -30.75
C TYR A 20 -2.13 6.99 -30.82
N GLY A 21 -3.00 6.87 -31.84
CA GLY A 21 -4.10 7.76 -32.05
C GLY A 21 -4.83 7.92 -30.73
N ARG A 22 -5.13 9.17 -30.36
CA ARG A 22 -6.19 9.47 -29.41
C ARG A 22 -7.49 8.89 -29.95
N SER A 23 -7.73 7.61 -29.71
CA SER A 23 -9.08 7.07 -29.74
C SER A 23 -9.82 7.80 -28.63
N LYS A 24 -10.87 8.54 -29.02
CA LYS A 24 -11.91 8.93 -28.07
C LYS A 24 -12.29 7.66 -27.30
N ILE A 25 -11.96 7.61 -26.01
CA ILE A 25 -12.39 6.53 -25.14
C ILE A 25 -13.91 6.70 -25.03
N SER A 26 -14.62 5.84 -25.76
CA SER A 26 -15.99 5.48 -25.44
C SER A 26 -15.96 4.78 -24.09
N ILE A 27 -16.52 5.44 -23.08
CA ILE A 27 -16.79 4.81 -21.78
C ILE A 27 -17.94 3.83 -22.05
N SER A 28 -17.58 2.57 -22.26
CA SER A 28 -18.43 1.38 -22.30
C SER A 28 -17.55 0.27 -21.71
N GLU A 29 -17.94 -0.57 -20.79
CA GLU A 29 -19.18 -0.88 -20.10
C GLU A 29 -18.72 -1.39 -18.71
N GLU A 30 -19.66 -1.70 -17.81
CA GLU A 30 -19.42 -2.25 -16.47
C GLU A 30 -18.24 -3.23 -16.41
N PRO A 31 -17.37 -3.19 -15.37
CA PRO A 31 -16.33 -4.19 -15.24
C PRO A 31 -17.01 -5.56 -15.23
N GLU A 32 -16.64 -6.42 -16.19
CA GLU A 32 -17.00 -7.84 -16.14
C GLU A 32 -16.64 -8.32 -14.73
N ASN A 33 -17.65 -8.71 -13.95
CA ASN A 33 -17.46 -9.33 -12.64
C ASN A 33 -16.77 -10.68 -12.89
N GLU A 34 -15.44 -10.67 -13.06
CA GLU A 34 -14.62 -11.85 -12.89
C GLU A 34 -14.93 -12.40 -11.51
N GLU A 35 -15.52 -13.58 -11.46
CA GLU A 35 -15.84 -14.26 -10.21
C GLU A 35 -14.54 -14.40 -9.40
N LEU A 36 -14.55 -13.92 -8.16
CA LEU A 36 -13.40 -13.94 -7.26
C LEU A 36 -13.00 -15.39 -6.94
N THR A 37 -12.08 -15.93 -7.72
CA THR A 37 -11.57 -17.30 -7.51
C THR A 37 -10.49 -17.33 -6.41
N PRO A 38 -10.32 -18.47 -5.71
CA PRO A 38 -9.20 -18.68 -4.79
C PRO A 38 -7.83 -18.37 -5.40
N GLU A 39 -7.64 -18.65 -6.68
CA GLU A 39 -6.41 -18.37 -7.43
C GLU A 39 -6.15 -16.87 -7.53
N ILE A 40 -7.17 -16.07 -7.86
CA ILE A 40 -7.09 -14.61 -7.91
C ILE A 40 -6.72 -14.05 -6.52
N ILE A 41 -7.42 -14.50 -5.48
CA ILE A 41 -7.16 -14.03 -4.10
C ILE A 41 -5.72 -14.35 -3.66
N LYS A 42 -5.22 -15.55 -4.02
CA LYS A 42 -3.81 -15.93 -3.74
C LYS A 42 -2.82 -15.03 -4.47
N ASP A 43 -3.13 -14.61 -5.69
CA ASP A 43 -2.29 -13.66 -6.45
C ASP A 43 -2.22 -12.29 -5.74
N PHE A 44 -3.38 -11.75 -5.31
CA PHE A 44 -3.42 -10.55 -4.46
C PHE A 44 -2.61 -10.70 -3.18
N CYS A 45 -2.76 -11.83 -2.47
CA CYS A 45 -1.98 -12.12 -1.27
C CYS A 45 -0.48 -12.13 -1.57
N SER A 46 -0.06 -12.75 -2.67
CA SER A 46 1.35 -12.85 -3.08
C SER A 46 1.97 -11.49 -3.37
N ARG A 47 1.27 -10.65 -4.14
CA ARG A 47 1.80 -9.34 -4.57
C ARG A 47 1.85 -8.31 -3.45
N LEU A 48 0.89 -8.33 -2.54
CA LEU A 48 0.80 -7.35 -1.45
C LEU A 48 1.58 -7.77 -0.20
N SER A 49 1.99 -9.04 -0.09
CA SER A 49 2.67 -9.56 1.10
C SER A 49 4.17 -9.61 0.94
N GLY A 50 4.88 -9.14 1.96
CA GLY A 50 6.31 -9.31 2.11
C GLY A 50 7.08 -8.00 2.13
N ILE A 51 8.35 -8.11 1.75
CA ILE A 51 9.33 -7.04 1.75
C ILE A 51 9.98 -7.03 0.37
N LEU A 52 10.19 -5.84 -0.19
CA LEU A 52 10.94 -5.61 -1.41
C LEU A 52 12.45 -5.74 -1.15
N PRO A 53 13.28 -5.91 -2.20
CA PRO A 53 14.74 -5.87 -2.06
C PRO A 53 15.28 -4.60 -1.42
N SER A 54 14.53 -3.49 -1.50
CA SER A 54 14.84 -2.21 -0.84
C SER A 54 14.53 -2.18 0.67
N GLU A 55 14.22 -3.33 1.28
CA GLU A 55 13.80 -3.49 2.68
C GLU A 55 12.48 -2.79 3.06
N GLN A 56 11.76 -2.28 2.07
CA GLN A 56 10.45 -1.66 2.26
C GLN A 56 9.33 -2.70 2.12
N SER A 57 8.20 -2.49 2.80
CA SER A 57 6.98 -3.29 2.59
C SER A 57 6.55 -3.31 1.12
N LYS A 58 6.09 -4.47 0.63
CA LYS A 58 5.50 -4.64 -0.71
C LYS A 58 4.18 -3.89 -0.90
N ALA A 59 3.49 -3.55 0.19
CA ALA A 59 2.29 -2.74 0.16
C ALA A 59 2.50 -1.40 0.87
N ILE A 60 1.98 -0.34 0.28
CA ILE A 60 1.64 0.90 0.95
C ILE A 60 0.32 0.66 1.69
N ILE A 61 0.27 1.00 2.97
CA ILE A 61 -0.96 0.89 3.74
C ILE A 61 -1.48 2.29 4.02
N SER A 62 -2.77 2.50 3.76
CA SER A 62 -3.50 3.61 4.32
C SER A 62 -4.72 3.13 5.09
N TYR A 63 -5.21 3.94 6.02
CA TYR A 63 -6.40 3.61 6.80
C TYR A 63 -7.17 4.87 7.18
N GLN A 64 -8.46 4.68 7.39
CA GLN A 64 -9.39 5.72 7.81
C GLN A 64 -10.43 5.13 8.76
N SER A 65 -10.98 5.99 9.62
CA SER A 65 -12.05 5.64 10.56
C SER A 65 -13.05 6.77 10.55
N TYR A 66 -14.31 6.47 10.30
CA TYR A 66 -15.39 7.46 10.20
C TYR A 66 -16.73 6.82 10.59
N LYS A 67 -17.77 7.65 10.69
CA LYS A 67 -19.14 7.22 10.95
C LYS A 67 -19.99 7.49 9.71
N MET A 68 -20.82 6.51 9.37
CA MET A 68 -21.79 6.63 8.29
C MET A 68 -23.19 6.74 8.91
N ASN A 69 -23.89 7.82 8.57
CA ASN A 69 -25.24 8.09 9.07
C ASN A 69 -26.24 7.95 7.92
N GLU A 70 -27.49 7.57 8.20
CA GLU A 70 -28.54 7.44 7.18
C GLU A 70 -28.85 8.76 6.44
N ASN A 71 -28.54 9.90 7.08
CA ASN A 71 -28.55 11.21 6.43
C ASN A 71 -27.12 11.47 5.92
N GLU A 72 -26.93 11.41 4.59
CA GLU A 72 -25.67 11.39 3.82
C GLU A 72 -24.66 12.55 4.04
N GLU A 73 -24.65 13.22 5.20
CA GLU A 73 -23.58 14.14 5.55
C GLU A 73 -22.32 13.34 5.90
N TYR A 74 -21.44 13.19 4.90
CA TYR A 74 -20.07 12.75 5.11
C TYR A 74 -19.44 13.59 6.23
N SER A 75 -19.14 12.93 7.36
CA SER A 75 -18.45 13.61 8.47
C SER A 75 -17.09 14.13 7.98
N ALA A 76 -16.68 15.33 8.42
CA ALA A 76 -15.36 15.88 8.10
C ALA A 76 -14.18 14.98 8.57
N GLU A 77 -14.46 13.99 9.43
CA GLU A 77 -13.47 13.00 9.86
C GLU A 77 -13.20 11.94 8.79
N ALA A 78 -14.13 11.72 7.84
CA ALA A 78 -13.97 10.82 6.71
C ALA A 78 -12.82 11.22 5.77
N ASP A 79 -12.45 12.51 5.75
CA ASP A 79 -11.36 13.02 4.90
C ASP A 79 -9.96 12.73 5.47
N ASN A 80 -9.85 12.23 6.71
CA ASN A 80 -8.56 11.96 7.33
C ASN A 80 -8.03 10.57 6.94
N VAL A 81 -7.31 10.51 5.82
CA VAL A 81 -6.57 9.32 5.41
C VAL A 81 -5.19 9.30 6.06
N TYR A 82 -4.91 8.25 6.82
CA TYR A 82 -3.62 8.04 7.48
C TYR A 82 -2.80 7.00 6.72
N GLN A 83 -1.55 7.30 6.43
CA GLN A 83 -0.62 6.35 5.83
C GLN A 83 0.23 5.67 6.91
N LEU A 84 0.42 4.35 6.78
CA LEU A 84 1.38 3.58 7.57
C LEU A 84 2.60 3.24 6.72
N MET A 85 3.76 3.25 7.36
CA MET A 85 5.02 2.79 6.78
C MET A 85 5.49 1.55 7.54
N PRO A 86 4.80 0.41 7.41
CA PRO A 86 5.16 -0.80 8.13
C PRO A 86 6.47 -1.38 7.61
N LYS A 87 7.16 -2.13 8.48
CA LYS A 87 8.33 -2.94 8.11
C LYS A 87 7.93 -4.02 7.11
N LYS A 88 6.78 -4.68 7.36
CA LYS A 88 6.29 -5.79 6.54
C LYS A 88 4.78 -5.92 6.67
N VAL A 89 4.16 -6.40 5.60
CA VAL A 89 2.73 -6.76 5.56
C VAL A 89 2.59 -8.20 5.11
N VAL A 90 1.65 -8.94 5.68
CA VAL A 90 1.30 -10.29 5.26
C VAL A 90 -0.20 -10.41 5.20
N LEU A 91 -0.73 -10.53 3.99
CA LEU A 91 -2.09 -10.97 3.69
C LEU A 91 -2.05 -12.47 3.39
N SER A 92 -2.93 -13.24 4.01
CA SER A 92 -2.97 -14.68 3.81
C SER A 92 -4.40 -15.18 3.75
N TYR A 93 -4.68 -15.96 2.72
CA TYR A 93 -5.97 -16.58 2.46
C TYR A 93 -5.96 -18.04 2.93
N ASP A 94 -7.00 -18.45 3.67
CA ASP A 94 -7.15 -19.83 4.13
C ASP A 94 -8.07 -20.61 3.19
N VAL A 95 -7.53 -21.63 2.52
CA VAL A 95 -8.30 -22.48 1.60
C VAL A 95 -9.30 -23.36 2.35
N LEU A 96 -9.08 -23.65 3.64
CA LEU A 96 -10.01 -24.44 4.47
C LEU A 96 -11.21 -23.61 4.93
N HIS A 97 -11.03 -22.29 5.02
CA HIS A 97 -12.05 -21.34 5.41
C HIS A 97 -12.14 -20.23 4.35
N PRO A 98 -12.77 -20.52 3.20
CA PRO A 98 -12.70 -19.67 2.02
C PRO A 98 -13.36 -18.30 2.18
N ASP A 99 -14.12 -18.09 3.25
CA ASP A 99 -14.77 -16.82 3.56
C ASP A 99 -13.87 -15.90 4.41
N LEU A 100 -12.68 -16.38 4.81
CA LEU A 100 -11.80 -15.69 5.74
C LEU A 100 -10.39 -15.48 5.16
N ALA A 101 -9.81 -14.36 5.52
CA ALA A 101 -8.39 -14.10 5.33
C ALA A 101 -7.79 -13.47 6.59
N THR A 102 -6.48 -13.34 6.62
CA THR A 102 -5.74 -12.72 7.73
C THR A 102 -4.81 -11.65 7.19
N LEU A 103 -4.80 -10.49 7.86
CA LEU A 103 -3.85 -9.42 7.62
C LEU A 103 -2.97 -9.25 8.85
N SER A 104 -1.65 -9.31 8.65
CA SER A 104 -0.65 -9.04 9.68
C SER A 104 0.21 -7.85 9.26
N ILE A 105 0.22 -6.81 10.09
CA ILE A 105 1.03 -5.60 9.90
C ILE A 105 2.17 -5.61 10.92
N TYR A 106 3.40 -5.63 10.45
CA TYR A 106 4.62 -5.67 11.27
C TYR A 106 5.21 -4.27 11.38
N PHE A 107 5.42 -3.82 12.61
CA PHE A 107 6.05 -2.55 12.94
C PHE A 107 7.49 -2.81 13.36
N GLY A 108 8.44 -2.03 12.85
CA GLY A 108 9.87 -2.34 13.01
C GLY A 108 10.37 -2.23 14.46
N SER A 109 9.71 -1.39 15.27
CA SER A 109 10.05 -1.18 16.68
C SER A 109 8.83 -1.36 17.57
N HIS A 110 9.07 -1.77 18.81
CA HIS A 110 8.04 -1.83 19.84
C HIS A 110 7.55 -0.43 20.28
N THR A 111 8.33 0.62 20.00
CA THR A 111 7.97 2.02 20.31
C THR A 111 7.42 2.80 19.12
N ASP A 112 7.21 2.14 17.98
CA ASP A 112 6.77 2.76 16.74
C ASP A 112 5.57 3.71 16.96
N PRO A 113 5.71 5.02 16.68
CA PRO A 113 4.64 5.99 16.90
C PRO A 113 3.43 5.74 15.98
N ALA A 114 3.66 5.21 14.77
CA ALA A 114 2.58 4.87 13.84
C ALA A 114 1.73 3.73 14.41
N LEU A 115 2.35 2.75 15.07
CA LEU A 115 1.61 1.68 15.78
C LEU A 115 0.70 2.27 16.86
N ARG A 116 1.21 3.19 17.69
CA ARG A 116 0.41 3.77 18.80
C ARG A 116 -0.84 4.47 18.28
N ILE A 117 -0.70 5.25 17.20
CA ILE A 117 -1.82 5.99 16.60
C ILE A 117 -2.80 5.02 15.96
N PHE A 118 -2.32 4.07 15.16
CA PHE A 118 -3.12 3.06 14.49
C PHE A 118 -3.92 2.22 15.50
N TRP A 119 -3.22 1.67 16.50
CA TRP A 119 -3.83 0.83 17.52
C TRP A 119 -4.86 1.59 18.35
N ARG A 120 -4.60 2.85 18.70
CA ARG A 120 -5.59 3.69 19.40
C ARG A 120 -6.85 3.89 18.56
N ARG A 121 -6.71 4.22 17.27
CA ARG A 121 -7.87 4.42 16.37
C ARG A 121 -8.68 3.14 16.20
N LEU A 122 -8.01 2.00 16.07
CA LEU A 122 -8.66 0.70 15.96
C LEU A 122 -9.44 0.34 17.23
N ASN A 123 -8.89 0.59 18.42
CA ASN A 123 -9.62 0.37 19.68
C ASN A 123 -10.82 1.32 19.81
N ASN A 124 -10.66 2.60 19.45
CA ASN A 124 -11.78 3.55 19.46
C ASN A 124 -12.91 3.07 18.55
N PHE A 125 -12.60 2.56 17.35
CA PHE A 125 -13.59 1.96 16.45
C PHE A 125 -14.36 0.80 17.14
N TYR A 126 -13.66 -0.14 17.78
CA TYR A 126 -14.32 -1.26 18.47
C TYR A 126 -15.16 -0.81 19.68
N GLU A 127 -14.71 0.21 20.41
CA GLU A 127 -15.51 0.81 21.49
C GLU A 127 -16.79 1.48 20.96
N GLU A 128 -16.70 2.18 19.84
CA GLU A 128 -17.86 2.81 19.19
C GLU A 128 -18.82 1.78 18.64
N GLN A 129 -18.32 0.75 17.94
CA GLN A 129 -19.13 -0.37 17.46
C GLN A 129 -19.90 -1.03 18.60
N SER A 130 -19.26 -1.21 19.76
CA SER A 130 -19.90 -1.80 20.93
C SER A 130 -20.98 -0.91 21.54
N LYS A 131 -20.79 0.42 21.53
CA LYS A 131 -21.76 1.39 22.07
C LYS A 131 -22.99 1.53 21.18
N ASN A 132 -22.80 1.58 19.86
CA ASN A 132 -23.91 1.79 18.91
C ASN A 132 -24.86 0.58 18.89
N LEU A 133 -24.32 -0.64 19.04
CA LEU A 133 -25.12 -1.86 19.24
C LEU A 133 -26.00 -1.81 20.50
N ALA A 134 -25.63 -1.02 21.52
CA ALA A 134 -26.35 -0.95 22.79
C ALA A 134 -27.40 0.18 22.85
N ASN A 135 -27.24 1.25 22.06
CA ASN A 135 -27.99 2.49 22.21
C ASN A 135 -28.98 2.82 21.08
N GLU A 136 -29.16 1.94 20.08
CA GLU A 136 -30.00 2.18 18.89
C GLU A 136 -29.65 3.50 18.14
N GLU A 137 -28.42 4.00 18.29
CA GLU A 137 -27.90 5.09 17.48
C GLU A 137 -27.58 4.56 16.08
N PHE A 138 -28.09 5.22 15.04
CA PHE A 138 -27.98 4.83 13.62
C PHE A 138 -26.63 5.21 12.98
N ASP A 139 -25.62 5.54 13.79
CA ASP A 139 -24.28 5.82 13.29
C ASP A 139 -23.56 4.47 13.09
N ILE A 140 -23.22 4.12 11.86
CA ILE A 140 -22.47 2.89 11.56
C ILE A 140 -20.97 3.26 11.56
N PRO A 141 -20.19 2.80 12.56
CA PRO A 141 -18.76 3.05 12.54
C PRO A 141 -18.11 2.20 11.44
N VAL A 142 -17.20 2.83 10.70
CA VAL A 142 -16.46 2.23 9.60
C VAL A 142 -14.97 2.43 9.84
N PHE A 143 -14.21 1.34 9.79
CA PHE A 143 -12.77 1.30 9.78
C PHE A 143 -12.30 0.65 8.48
N MET A 144 -11.66 1.43 7.61
CA MET A 144 -11.20 0.97 6.31
C MET A 144 -9.68 0.93 6.28
N ILE A 145 -9.12 -0.17 5.79
CA ILE A 145 -7.69 -0.35 5.55
C ILE A 145 -7.53 -0.59 4.05
N ASN A 146 -6.72 0.23 3.40
CA ASN A 146 -6.37 0.10 2.00
C ASN A 146 -4.92 -0.38 1.89
N LEU A 147 -4.71 -1.44 1.10
CA LEU A 147 -3.41 -1.95 0.70
C LEU A 147 -3.24 -1.65 -0.78
N LEU A 148 -2.22 -0.86 -1.10
CA LEU A 148 -1.84 -0.59 -2.49
C LEU A 148 -0.46 -1.17 -2.75
N GLU A 149 -0.33 -1.87 -3.87
CA GLU A 149 0.95 -2.45 -4.25
C GLU A 149 2.04 -1.40 -4.48
N ARG A 150 3.22 -1.66 -3.93
CA ARG A 150 4.41 -0.81 -4.10
C ARG A 150 5.33 -1.29 -5.20
N GLU A 151 5.42 -2.59 -5.47
CA GLU A 151 6.46 -3.17 -6.36
C GLU A 151 6.48 -2.48 -7.74
N ASN A 152 5.32 -2.36 -8.39
CA ASN A 152 5.23 -1.68 -9.69
C ASN A 152 5.36 -0.16 -9.61
N ILE A 153 5.01 0.48 -8.49
CA ILE A 153 5.08 1.93 -8.34
C ILE A 153 6.50 2.38 -7.95
N GLY A 154 7.16 1.59 -7.12
CA GLY A 154 8.38 1.96 -6.39
C GLY A 154 9.68 1.46 -7.03
N ASP A 155 9.64 0.45 -7.90
CA ASP A 155 10.82 0.07 -8.68
C ASP A 155 10.89 0.83 -10.00
N ILE A 156 11.53 1.99 -9.92
CA ILE A 156 11.77 2.91 -11.05
C ILE A 156 12.74 2.29 -12.08
N HIS A 157 13.53 1.28 -11.70
CA HIS A 157 14.58 0.70 -12.52
C HIS A 157 14.23 -0.67 -13.13
N SER A 158 13.11 -1.28 -12.74
CA SER A 158 12.63 -2.52 -13.37
C SER A 158 12.28 -2.30 -14.85
N GLU A 159 12.87 -3.12 -15.72
CA GLU A 159 12.55 -3.19 -17.17
C GLU A 159 11.18 -3.83 -17.42
N GLU A 160 10.67 -4.63 -16.48
CA GLU A 160 9.33 -5.22 -16.56
C GLU A 160 8.30 -4.23 -16.00
N VAL A 161 7.56 -3.58 -16.89
CA VAL A 161 6.40 -2.76 -16.49
C VAL A 161 5.16 -3.63 -16.57
N ASN A 162 4.74 -4.17 -15.42
CA ASN A 162 3.39 -4.66 -15.30
C ASN A 162 2.45 -3.44 -15.10
N PRO A 163 1.53 -3.16 -16.04
CA PRO A 163 0.65 -2.00 -15.97
C PRO A 163 -0.38 -2.11 -14.84
N ASP A 164 -0.60 -3.33 -14.34
CA ASP A 164 -1.61 -3.60 -13.35
C ASP A 164 -1.09 -3.37 -11.93
N ILE A 165 -1.78 -2.50 -11.20
CA ILE A 165 -1.57 -2.26 -9.77
C ILE A 165 -2.64 -3.00 -8.97
N TYR A 166 -2.22 -3.74 -7.96
CA TYR A 166 -3.14 -4.48 -7.11
C TYR A 166 -3.51 -3.63 -5.90
N GLU A 167 -4.82 -3.53 -5.64
CA GLU A 167 -5.39 -2.80 -4.53
C GLU A 167 -6.36 -3.70 -3.75
N VAL A 168 -6.27 -3.67 -2.42
CA VAL A 168 -7.19 -4.38 -1.53
C VAL A 168 -7.74 -3.42 -0.49
N ASN A 169 -9.08 -3.29 -0.47
CA ASN A 169 -9.81 -2.49 0.51
C ASN A 169 -10.48 -3.42 1.50
N ILE A 170 -10.11 -3.32 2.77
CA ILE A 170 -10.65 -4.11 3.87
C ILE A 170 -11.51 -3.19 4.71
N ILE A 171 -12.77 -3.57 4.89
CA ILE A 171 -13.74 -2.83 5.70
C ILE A 171 -14.01 -3.64 6.97
N ASN A 172 -13.95 -2.97 8.13
CA ASN A 172 -14.32 -3.50 9.44
C ASN A 172 -13.74 -4.90 9.73
N PRO A 173 -12.43 -5.02 10.02
CA PRO A 173 -11.84 -6.30 10.42
C PRO A 173 -12.62 -6.97 11.57
N LEU A 174 -12.79 -8.28 11.51
CA LEU A 174 -13.61 -9.03 12.48
C LEU A 174 -12.98 -9.09 13.87
N ILE A 175 -11.70 -9.46 13.92
CA ILE A 175 -10.95 -9.63 15.16
C ILE A 175 -9.59 -9.00 14.99
N CYS A 176 -9.18 -8.15 15.93
CA CYS A 176 -7.85 -7.55 15.95
C CYS A 176 -7.14 -7.85 17.27
N TYR A 177 -5.85 -8.14 17.20
CA TYR A 177 -5.02 -8.29 18.39
C TYR A 177 -3.58 -7.87 18.13
N LEU A 178 -2.95 -7.35 19.18
CA LEU A 178 -1.55 -6.95 19.19
C LEU A 178 -0.70 -8.09 19.77
N THR A 179 0.35 -8.47 19.05
CA THR A 179 1.32 -9.48 19.49
C THR A 179 2.75 -9.03 19.16
N ARG A 180 3.75 -9.80 19.56
CA ARG A 180 5.15 -9.54 19.21
C ARG A 180 5.56 -10.36 17.99
N GLU A 181 6.47 -9.82 17.19
CA GLU A 181 7.10 -10.53 16.06
C GLU A 181 7.91 -11.73 16.57
N LEU A 182 8.62 -11.53 17.68
CA LEU A 182 9.39 -12.56 18.37
C LEU A 182 8.88 -12.72 19.82
N PRO A 183 8.86 -13.95 20.36
CA PRO A 183 8.60 -14.16 21.78
C PRO A 183 9.60 -13.36 22.64
N THR A 184 9.13 -12.78 23.74
CA THR A 184 9.93 -11.95 24.65
C THR A 184 11.26 -12.60 25.06
N ASP A 185 11.24 -13.90 25.36
CA ASP A 185 12.43 -14.65 25.79
C ASP A 185 13.49 -14.80 24.68
N ARG A 186 13.10 -14.68 23.41
CA ARG A 186 13.99 -14.72 22.25
C ARG A 186 14.51 -13.33 21.89
N ALA A 187 13.64 -12.31 21.93
CA ALA A 187 14.03 -10.91 21.72
C ALA A 187 15.15 -10.49 22.69
N ILE A 188 15.06 -10.86 23.98
CA ILE A 188 16.09 -10.55 24.99
C ILE A 188 17.45 -11.18 24.67
N LYS A 189 17.50 -12.31 23.96
CA LYS A 189 18.76 -12.99 23.60
C LYS A 189 19.46 -12.35 22.40
N GLU A 190 18.72 -11.67 21.53
CA GLU A 190 19.25 -10.98 20.35
C GLU A 190 19.75 -9.56 20.66
N TYR A 191 19.38 -8.99 21.82
CA TYR A 191 19.90 -7.73 22.37
C TYR A 191 21.41 -7.72 22.70
N LEU A 192 22.16 -8.79 22.40
CA LEU A 192 23.59 -8.93 22.70
C LEU A 192 24.51 -8.11 21.77
N GLY A 193 23.97 -7.28 20.89
CA GLY A 193 24.72 -6.33 20.08
C GLY A 193 23.85 -5.15 19.65
N ASP A 194 23.65 -4.18 20.55
CA ASP A 194 23.14 -2.80 20.36
C ASP A 194 21.91 -2.51 19.45
N GLU A 195 21.29 -3.50 18.82
CA GLU A 195 20.09 -3.36 18.00
C GLU A 195 18.90 -4.03 18.68
N GLU A 196 17.81 -3.27 18.86
CA GLU A 196 16.56 -3.81 19.39
C GLU A 196 15.90 -4.70 18.33
N VAL A 197 16.02 -6.03 18.48
CA VAL A 197 15.39 -6.99 17.56
C VAL A 197 14.01 -7.41 18.08
N GLY A 198 13.00 -7.30 17.23
CA GLY A 198 11.64 -7.75 17.49
C GLY A 198 10.62 -6.62 17.57
N GLY A 199 9.82 -6.52 16.51
CA GLY A 199 8.73 -5.58 16.40
C GLY A 199 7.44 -6.01 17.09
N ASN A 200 6.44 -5.12 17.03
CA ASN A 200 5.05 -5.48 17.31
C ASN A 200 4.34 -5.84 16.01
N VAL A 201 3.35 -6.72 16.11
CA VAL A 201 2.53 -7.17 14.99
C VAL A 201 1.07 -6.98 15.35
N VAL A 202 0.34 -6.22 14.54
CA VAL A 202 -1.12 -6.19 14.61
C VAL A 202 -1.64 -7.25 13.66
N LYS A 203 -2.36 -8.23 14.20
CA LYS A 203 -2.99 -9.30 13.44
C LYS A 203 -4.49 -9.09 13.40
N MET A 204 -5.06 -9.28 12.22
CA MET A 204 -6.45 -9.01 11.93
C MET A 204 -7.04 -10.20 11.18
N LEU A 205 -8.18 -10.69 11.66
CA LEU A 205 -9.05 -11.62 10.92
C LEU A 205 -10.03 -10.79 10.10
N ILE A 206 -10.18 -11.11 8.82
CA ILE A 206 -11.02 -10.36 7.89
C ILE A 206 -12.00 -11.32 7.21
N SER A 207 -13.25 -10.87 7.04
CA SER A 207 -14.23 -11.57 6.21
C SER A 207 -13.99 -11.17 4.76
N LEU A 208 -14.02 -12.11 3.82
CA LEU A 208 -13.92 -11.76 2.40
C LEU A 208 -15.15 -10.96 1.91
N ASP A 209 -16.30 -11.10 2.57
CA ASP A 209 -17.51 -10.30 2.27
C ASP A 209 -17.30 -8.79 2.50
N THR A 210 -16.30 -8.42 3.30
CA THR A 210 -15.99 -7.01 3.60
C THR A 210 -14.68 -6.57 2.95
N VAL A 211 -14.21 -7.31 1.94
CA VAL A 211 -12.95 -7.04 1.24
C VAL A 211 -13.23 -6.87 -0.25
N ASN A 212 -12.75 -5.75 -0.80
CA ASN A 212 -12.75 -5.52 -2.24
C ASN A 212 -11.33 -5.70 -2.79
N PHE A 213 -11.17 -6.65 -3.70
CA PHE A 213 -9.96 -6.86 -4.47
C PHE A 213 -10.09 -6.16 -5.81
N ILE A 214 -9.18 -5.24 -6.12
CA ILE A 214 -9.26 -4.37 -7.29
C ILE A 214 -7.95 -4.46 -8.06
N LYS A 215 -8.07 -4.82 -9.34
CA LYS A 215 -6.96 -4.75 -10.29
C LYS A 215 -7.08 -3.43 -11.04
N ARG A 216 -6.14 -2.52 -10.80
CA ARG A 216 -6.14 -1.18 -11.37
C ARG A 216 -5.26 -1.10 -12.59
N ASN A 217 -5.88 -0.80 -13.72
CA ASN A 217 -5.22 -0.51 -15.00
C ASN A 217 -5.42 0.97 -15.41
N ASP A 218 -6.13 1.74 -14.59
CA ASP A 218 -6.44 3.16 -14.80
C ASP A 218 -5.29 4.09 -14.37
N ILE A 219 -4.31 3.55 -13.64
CA ILE A 219 -3.11 4.27 -13.21
C ILE A 219 -2.02 4.08 -14.26
N ASP A 220 -1.57 5.17 -14.87
CA ASP A 220 -0.45 5.17 -15.81
C ASP A 220 0.89 5.04 -15.07
N VAL A 221 1.25 3.81 -14.72
CA VAL A 221 2.52 3.46 -14.05
C VAL A 221 3.73 3.93 -14.87
N CYS A 222 3.66 3.83 -16.20
CA CYS A 222 4.73 4.28 -17.09
C CYS A 222 5.01 5.77 -16.91
N SER A 223 3.96 6.60 -16.90
CA SER A 223 4.08 8.05 -16.69
C SER A 223 4.62 8.39 -15.30
N ILE A 224 4.22 7.65 -14.26
CA ILE A 224 4.71 7.84 -12.89
C ILE A 224 6.21 7.53 -12.82
N LYS A 225 6.63 6.38 -13.34
CA LYS A 225 8.06 5.99 -13.36
C LYS A 225 8.91 6.98 -14.17
N ALA A 226 8.43 7.41 -15.33
CA ALA A 226 9.13 8.40 -16.15
C ALA A 226 9.33 9.73 -15.42
N SER A 227 8.30 10.20 -14.70
CA SER A 227 8.37 11.42 -13.90
C SER A 227 9.33 11.29 -12.71
N ALA A 228 9.33 10.13 -12.04
CA ALA A 228 10.27 9.85 -10.95
C ALA A 228 11.73 9.77 -11.43
N LEU A 229 11.97 9.16 -12.61
CA LEU A 229 13.29 9.15 -13.25
C LEU A 229 13.79 10.57 -13.54
N LEU A 230 12.92 11.41 -14.13
CA LEU A 230 13.25 12.80 -14.46
C LEU A 230 13.66 13.59 -13.20
N GLN A 231 12.89 13.48 -12.12
CA GLN A 231 13.22 14.11 -10.84
C GLN A 231 14.58 13.63 -10.29
N ALA A 232 14.83 12.32 -10.30
CA ALA A 232 16.10 11.76 -9.85
C ALA A 232 17.30 12.26 -10.68
N THR A 233 17.13 12.45 -12.00
CA THR A 233 18.17 13.04 -12.86
C THR A 233 18.40 14.52 -12.56
N ASP A 234 17.35 15.30 -12.32
CA ASP A 234 17.45 16.72 -12.00
C ASP A 234 18.17 16.93 -10.66
N GLU A 235 17.87 16.12 -9.64
CA GLU A 235 18.56 16.14 -8.35
C GLU A 235 20.05 15.83 -8.48
N LYS A 236 20.39 14.83 -9.30
CA LYS A 236 21.80 14.45 -9.57
C LYS A 236 22.54 15.56 -10.32
N TYR A 237 21.88 16.22 -11.27
CA TYR A 237 22.45 17.34 -12.01
C TYR A 237 22.74 18.53 -11.09
N ASN A 238 21.78 18.92 -10.26
CA ASN A 238 21.92 20.02 -9.30
C ASN A 238 22.99 19.76 -8.24
N THR A 239 23.09 18.53 -7.74
CA THR A 239 24.16 18.16 -6.78
C THR A 239 25.54 18.11 -7.41
N THR A 240 25.64 17.75 -8.69
CA THR A 240 26.93 17.76 -9.43
C THR A 240 27.37 19.19 -9.70
N GLN A 241 26.45 20.05 -10.16
CA GLN A 241 26.72 21.46 -10.43
C GLN A 241 27.11 22.23 -9.15
N ALA A 242 26.39 22.00 -8.04
CA ALA A 242 26.76 22.58 -6.74
C ALA A 242 28.12 22.10 -6.22
N ARG A 243 28.59 20.93 -6.65
CA ARG A 243 29.90 20.39 -6.30
C ARG A 243 31.01 21.02 -7.13
N ASP A 244 30.75 21.26 -8.40
CA ASP A 244 31.69 21.90 -9.32
C ASP A 244 31.85 23.39 -8.95
N ASP A 245 30.77 24.07 -8.55
CA ASP A 245 30.79 25.45 -8.05
C ASP A 245 31.52 25.63 -6.68
N LEU A 246 31.81 24.54 -5.97
CA LEU A 246 32.56 24.54 -4.70
C LEU A 246 34.07 24.28 -4.88
N ILE A 247 34.49 23.91 -6.10
CA ILE A 247 35.89 23.59 -6.44
C ILE A 247 36.61 24.79 -7.11
N ASP A 248 35.86 25.82 -7.52
CA ASP A 248 36.36 27.13 -7.97
C ASP A 248 36.44 28.16 -6.82
#